data_AF-A0A820A806-F1
#
_entry.id   AF-A0A820A806-F1
#
_cell.length_a   1.000
_cell.length_b   1.000
_cell.length_c   1.000
_cell.angle_alpha   90.00
_cell.angle_beta   90.00
_cell.angle_gamma   90.00
#
_symmetry.space_group_name_H-M   'P 1'
#
loop_
_entity.id
_entity.type
_entity.pdbx_description
1 polymer ?
#
loop_
_entity_poly.entity_id
_entity_poly.type
_entity_poly.pdbx_seq_one_letter_code
_entity_poly.pdbx_strand_id
1 'polypeptide(L)'
;MGAVFRIEFMEPMSNKLWHVKLISASEKDTAQLDDLARCLKRDINNVSYYLLFGKILRDMGQYEQAEKFYELLLSELPSNHQDIATVYSCLGLTIAKTQKRIIDERNTI
;
A
#
# COMPACT_ATOMS: atom_id res chain seq x y z
N MET A 1 -20.68 -5.77 -6.01
CA MET A 1 -20.16 -5.57 -7.38
C MET A 1 -18.64 -5.64 -7.29
N GLY A 2 -17.99 -6.55 -8.00
CA GLY A 2 -16.54 -6.73 -7.92
C GLY A 2 -15.83 -6.01 -9.05
N ALA A 3 -14.62 -5.50 -8.79
CA ALA A 3 -13.75 -4.96 -9.83
C ALA A 3 -12.96 -6.11 -10.49
N VAL A 4 -12.85 -6.08 -11.82
CA VAL A 4 -12.13 -7.07 -12.62
C VAL A 4 -10.88 -6.42 -13.21
N PHE A 5 -9.72 -7.03 -12.98
CA PHE A 5 -8.43 -6.55 -13.46
C PHE A 5 -7.72 -7.60 -14.32
N ARG A 6 -7.03 -7.16 -15.38
CA ARG A 6 -6.12 -8.00 -16.17
C ARG A 6 -4.68 -7.74 -15.74
N ILE A 7 -3.89 -8.80 -15.58
CA ILE A 7 -2.45 -8.68 -15.33
C ILE A 7 -1.75 -8.32 -16.65
N GLU A 8 -0.98 -7.24 -16.65
CA GLU A 8 -0.19 -6.79 -17.79
C GLU A 8 1.22 -7.38 -17.75
N PHE A 9 1.88 -7.34 -16.60
CA PHE A 9 3.13 -8.06 -16.37
C PHE A 9 3.35 -8.34 -14.88
N MET A 10 4.25 -9.29 -14.61
CA MET A 10 4.65 -9.71 -13.28
C MET A 10 6.16 -9.90 -13.26
N GLU A 11 6.86 -9.18 -12.37
CA GLU A 11 8.30 -9.26 -12.20
C GLU A 11 8.65 -9.57 -10.73
N PRO A 12 9.55 -10.54 -10.47
CA PRO A 12 10.04 -10.78 -9.13
C PRO A 12 10.90 -9.60 -8.70
N MET A 13 10.56 -9.04 -7.56
CA MET A 13 11.26 -7.88 -7.00
C MET A 13 12.23 -8.32 -5.90
N SER A 14 11.86 -9.37 -5.16
CA SER A 14 12.72 -10.10 -4.25
C SER A 14 12.24 -11.54 -4.10
N ASN A 15 12.83 -12.29 -3.17
CA ASN A 15 12.41 -13.67 -2.89
C ASN A 15 10.96 -13.77 -2.36
N LYS A 16 10.37 -12.65 -1.89
CA LYS A 16 9.03 -12.61 -1.29
C LYS A 16 8.09 -11.58 -1.91
N LEU A 17 8.62 -10.63 -2.69
CA LEU A 17 7.83 -9.56 -3.28
C LEU A 17 7.81 -9.65 -4.80
N TRP A 18 6.62 -9.51 -5.37
CA TRP A 18 6.39 -9.49 -6.81
C TRP A 18 5.75 -8.16 -7.19
N HIS A 19 6.31 -7.50 -8.20
CA HIS A 19 5.68 -6.35 -8.83
C HIS A 19 4.68 -6.87 -9.86
N VAL A 20 3.40 -6.54 -9.68
CA VAL A 20 2.32 -6.93 -10.60
C VAL A 20 1.66 -5.67 -11.12
N LYS A 21 1.70 -5.47 -12.43
CA LYS A 21 0.97 -4.38 -13.07
C LYS A 21 -0.42 -4.86 -13.48
N LEU A 22 -1.44 -4.18 -13.00
CA LEU A 22 -2.85 -4.48 -13.26
C LEU A 22 -3.46 -3.39 -14.15
N ILE A 23 -4.30 -3.81 -15.09
CA ILE A 23 -5.13 -2.92 -15.91
C ILE A 23 -6.60 -3.19 -15.56
N SER A 24 -7.37 -2.15 -15.25
CA SER A 24 -8.82 -2.27 -15.04
C SER A 24 -9.52 -2.73 -16.32
N ALA A 25 -10.41 -3.71 -16.22
CA ALA A 25 -11.23 -4.17 -17.34
C ALA A 25 -12.55 -3.38 -17.51
N SER A 26 -12.81 -2.36 -16.68
CA SER A 26 -14.09 -1.64 -16.61
C SER A 26 -13.89 -0.13 -16.47
N GLU A 27 -14.68 0.64 -17.23
CA GLU A 27 -14.56 2.10 -17.46
C GLU A 27 -15.09 3.00 -16.34
N LYS A 28 -15.80 2.50 -15.32
CA LYS A 28 -16.65 3.36 -14.47
C LYS A 28 -16.08 3.84 -13.14
N ASP A 29 -15.08 3.16 -12.58
CA ASP A 29 -14.34 3.58 -11.37
C ASP A 29 -12.93 4.12 -11.72
N THR A 30 -12.77 4.56 -12.96
CA THR A 30 -11.47 4.80 -13.63
C THR A 30 -10.79 6.08 -13.22
N ALA A 31 -11.50 7.14 -12.81
CA ALA A 31 -10.82 8.42 -12.60
C ALA A 31 -9.79 8.36 -11.46
N GLN A 32 -10.14 7.80 -10.30
CA GLN A 32 -9.22 7.70 -9.17
C GLN A 32 -8.18 6.60 -9.37
N LEU A 33 -8.58 5.46 -9.95
CA LEU A 33 -7.67 4.34 -10.22
C LEU A 33 -6.72 4.63 -11.39
N ASP A 34 -7.12 5.43 -12.37
CA ASP A 34 -6.27 5.89 -13.48
C ASP A 34 -5.39 7.05 -13.05
N ASP A 35 -5.87 8.01 -12.27
CA ASP A 35 -5.00 9.04 -11.68
C ASP A 35 -3.97 8.39 -10.76
N LEU A 36 -4.38 7.39 -9.99
CA LEU A 36 -3.48 6.55 -9.22
C LEU A 36 -2.52 5.80 -10.14
N ALA A 37 -2.99 5.00 -11.10
CA ALA A 37 -2.15 4.25 -12.03
C ALA A 37 -1.19 5.15 -12.83
N ARG A 38 -1.58 6.40 -13.11
CA ARG A 38 -0.76 7.41 -13.81
C ARG A 38 0.28 8.04 -12.88
N CYS A 39 -0.05 8.27 -11.61
CA CYS A 39 0.92 8.60 -10.57
C CYS A 39 1.90 7.43 -10.32
N LEU A 40 1.42 6.18 -10.35
CA LEU A 40 2.19 4.96 -10.15
C LEU A 40 3.10 4.62 -11.35
N LYS A 41 2.73 5.02 -12.58
CA LYS A 41 3.53 4.77 -13.80
C LYS A 41 4.80 5.61 -13.89
N ARG A 42 4.89 6.72 -13.16
CA ARG A 42 5.96 7.73 -13.34
C ARG A 42 7.26 7.39 -12.61
N ASP A 43 7.23 6.50 -11.62
CA ASP A 43 8.39 6.14 -10.80
C ASP A 43 8.41 4.62 -10.52
N ILE A 44 8.76 3.81 -11.53
CA ILE A 44 8.81 2.34 -11.43
C ILE A 44 9.98 1.83 -10.55
N ASN A 45 10.84 2.73 -10.03
CA ASN A 45 12.07 2.36 -9.31
C ASN A 45 12.20 2.92 -7.89
N ASN A 46 11.12 3.40 -7.26
CA ASN A 46 11.23 4.16 -6.01
C ASN A 46 10.39 3.55 -4.89
N VAL A 47 10.98 3.39 -3.69
CA VAL A 47 10.32 2.92 -2.46
C VAL A 47 9.09 3.77 -2.10
N SER A 48 9.03 4.99 -2.63
CA SER A 48 7.86 5.86 -2.69
C SER A 48 6.57 5.17 -3.20
N TYR A 49 6.67 4.22 -4.14
CA TYR A 49 5.54 3.45 -4.65
C TYR A 49 4.92 2.56 -3.56
N TYR A 50 5.75 1.78 -2.87
CA TYR A 50 5.30 0.88 -1.81
C TYR A 50 4.75 1.67 -0.62
N LEU A 51 5.39 2.79 -0.27
CA LEU A 51 4.88 3.72 0.73
C LEU A 51 3.47 4.25 0.38
N LEU A 52 3.21 4.56 -0.88
CA LEU A 52 1.90 5.03 -1.32
C LEU A 52 0.86 3.90 -1.23
N PHE A 53 1.21 2.68 -1.61
CA PHE A 53 0.32 1.52 -1.48
C PHE A 53 -0.09 1.26 -0.02
N GLY A 54 0.86 1.28 0.91
CA GLY A 54 0.56 1.16 2.33
C GLY A 54 -0.34 2.28 2.86
N LYS A 55 -0.21 3.51 2.33
CA LYS A 55 -1.10 4.63 2.70
C LYS A 55 -2.53 4.40 2.20
N ILE A 56 -2.69 3.89 0.99
CA ILE A 56 -4.00 3.56 0.43
C ILE A 56 -4.68 2.47 1.26
N LEU A 57 -3.97 1.40 1.62
CA LEU A 57 -4.51 0.36 2.50
C LEU A 57 -5.01 0.93 3.83
N ARG A 58 -4.22 1.83 4.43
CA ARG A 58 -4.60 2.53 5.66
C ARG A 58 -5.83 3.42 5.45
N ASP A 59 -5.92 4.13 4.33
CA ASP A 59 -7.03 5.04 4.05
C ASP A 59 -8.32 4.27 3.65
N MET A 60 -8.19 3.05 3.14
CA MET A 60 -9.27 2.07 2.97
C MET A 60 -9.68 1.38 4.28
N GLY A 61 -9.04 1.70 5.41
CA GLY A 61 -9.33 1.10 6.72
C GLY A 61 -8.78 -0.32 6.91
N GLN A 62 -7.97 -0.82 5.97
CA GLN A 62 -7.32 -2.13 6.02
C GLN A 62 -6.01 -2.09 6.83
N TYR A 63 -6.11 -1.69 8.10
CA TYR A 63 -4.94 -1.37 8.93
C TYR A 63 -3.99 -2.56 9.16
N GLU A 64 -4.51 -3.76 9.42
CA GLU A 64 -3.70 -4.98 9.61
C GLU A 64 -2.90 -5.36 8.35
N GLN A 65 -3.48 -5.13 7.17
CA GLN A 65 -2.82 -5.40 5.89
C GLN A 65 -1.74 -4.35 5.63
N ALA A 66 -2.02 -3.07 5.94
CA ALA A 66 -1.04 -1.99 5.85
C ALA A 66 0.15 -2.23 6.79
N GLU A 67 -0.10 -2.66 8.03
CA GLU A 67 0.94 -2.96 9.03
C GLU A 67 1.88 -4.07 8.55
N LYS A 68 1.35 -5.25 8.20
CA LYS A 68 2.14 -6.37 7.66
C LYS A 68 2.92 -5.98 6.40
N PHE A 69 2.32 -5.13 5.56
CA PHE A 69 2.97 -4.65 4.35
C PHE A 69 4.17 -3.75 4.66
N TYR A 70 4.04 -2.82 5.62
CA TYR A 70 5.17 -1.98 6.05
C TYR A 70 6.27 -2.78 6.74
N GLU A 71 5.93 -3.79 7.55
CA GLU A 71 6.92 -4.70 8.15
C GLU A 71 7.70 -5.49 7.10
N LEU A 72 6.98 -6.02 6.10
CA LEU A 72 7.62 -6.72 4.98
C LEU A 72 8.54 -5.77 4.20
N LEU A 73 8.07 -4.55 3.91
CA LEU A 73 8.88 -3.54 3.24
C LEU A 73 10.15 -3.20 4.03
N LEU A 74 10.05 -3.04 5.36
CA LEU A 74 11.22 -2.81 6.23
C LEU A 74 12.21 -3.98 6.21
N SER A 75 11.72 -5.22 6.11
CA SER A 75 12.58 -6.41 6.06
C SER A 75 13.36 -6.55 4.75
N GLU A 76 12.85 -5.97 3.67
CA GLU A 76 13.43 -6.04 2.33
C GLU A 76 14.33 -4.83 2.02
N LEU A 77 14.14 -3.71 2.72
CA LEU A 77 14.98 -2.53 2.57
C LEU A 77 16.36 -2.73 3.22
N PRO A 78 17.47 -2.41 2.54
CA PRO A 78 18.78 -2.44 3.16
C PRO A 78 18.83 -1.42 4.31
N SER A 79 19.51 -1.74 5.41
CA SER A 79 19.46 -0.96 6.66
C SER A 79 19.86 0.53 6.53
N ASN A 80 20.54 0.92 5.46
CA ASN A 80 20.92 2.30 5.16
C ASN A 80 20.00 2.99 4.13
N HIS A 81 18.86 2.39 3.78
CA HIS A 81 17.94 2.96 2.81
C HIS A 81 17.28 4.22 3.37
N GLN A 82 17.37 5.32 2.62
CA GLN A 82 16.90 6.65 3.04
C GLN A 82 15.41 6.66 3.44
N ASP A 83 14.60 5.82 2.80
CA ASP A 83 13.14 5.77 3.03
C ASP A 83 12.71 4.96 4.26
N ILE A 84 13.61 4.27 4.96
CA ILE A 84 13.27 3.50 6.18
C ILE A 84 12.59 4.39 7.22
N ALA A 85 13.08 5.63 7.41
CA ALA A 85 12.48 6.59 8.34
C ALA A 85 11.02 6.92 7.97
N THR A 86 10.73 7.01 6.66
CA THR A 86 9.38 7.25 6.16
C THR A 86 8.49 6.04 6.34
N VAL A 87 9.01 4.82 6.15
CA VAL A 87 8.25 3.58 6.38
C VAL A 87 7.87 3.44 7.86
N TYR A 88 8.81 3.67 8.78
CA TYR A 88 8.51 3.68 10.22
C TYR A 88 7.48 4.74 10.61
N SER A 89 7.58 5.93 10.02
CA SER A 89 6.60 7.00 10.25
C SER A 89 5.20 6.58 9.80
N CYS A 90 5.09 5.90 8.66
CA CYS A 90 3.81 5.41 8.14
C CYS A 90 3.24 4.24 8.97
N LEU A 91 4.10 3.35 9.45
CA LEU A 91 3.76 2.27 10.37
C LEU A 91 3.18 2.82 11.67
N GLY A 92 3.86 3.79 12.30
CA GLY A 92 3.39 4.45 13.53
C GLY A 92 2.01 5.09 13.38
N LEU A 93 1.75 5.78 12.26
CA LEU A 93 0.43 6.35 11.96
C LEU A 93 -0.65 5.27 11.79
N THR A 94 -0.28 4.10 11.26
CA THR A 94 -1.21 2.98 11.06
C THR A 94 -1.61 2.38 12.40
N ILE A 95 -0.64 2.10 13.28
CA ILE A 95 -0.88 1.57 14.63
C ILE A 95 -1.72 2.54 15.47
N ALA A 96 -1.43 3.85 15.40
CA ALA A 96 -2.20 4.86 16.11
C ALA A 96 -3.68 4.90 15.66
N LYS A 97 -3.95 4.74 14.36
CA LYS A 97 -5.32 4.66 13.84
C LYS A 97 -6.01 3.36 14.27
N THR A 98 -5.30 2.23 14.28
CA THR A 98 -5.82 0.95 14.79
C THR A 98 -6.25 1.07 16.25
N GLN A 99 -5.39 1.66 17.10
CA GLN A 99 -5.70 1.87 18.52
C GLN A 99 -6.91 2.78 18.73
N LYS A 100 -7.01 3.87 17.96
CA LYS A 100 -8.17 4.77 18.02
C LYS A 100 -9.46 4.03 17.67
N ARG A 101 -9.46 3.18 16.63
CA ARG A 101 -10.62 2.36 16.24
C ARG A 101 -11.07 1.44 17.38
N ILE A 102 -10.13 0.77 18.05
CA ILE A 102 -10.43 -0.13 19.19
C ILE A 102 -11.04 0.64 20.36
N ILE A 103 -10.57 1.86 20.63
CA ILE A 103 -11.10 2.72 21.70
C ILE A 103 -12.51 3.20 21.34
N ASP A 104 -12.74 3.61 20.10
CA ASP A 104 -14.04 4.05 19.62
C ASP A 104 -15.07 2.89 19.66
N GLU A 105 -14.68 1.68 19.23
CA GLU A 105 -15.51 0.46 19.32
C GLU A 105 -15.84 0.10 20.78
N ARG A 106 -14.92 0.30 21.74
CA ARG A 106 -15.16 0.05 23.17
C ARG A 106 -16.11 1.06 23.84
N ASN A 107 -16.15 2.30 23.36
CA ASN A 107 -16.99 3.36 23.93
C ASN A 107 -18.44 3.38 23.39
N THR A 108 -18.76 2.48 22.46
CA THR A 108 -20.09 2.40 21.83
C THR A 108 -20.95 1.26 22.40
N ILE A 109 -20.51 0.62 23.49
CA ILE A 109 -21.20 -0.44 24.25
C ILE A 109 -21.43 0.07 25.67
#